data_AF-A0A7R6SWY8-F1
#
_entry.id   AF-A0A7R6SWY8-F1
#
_cell.length_a   1.000
_cell.length_b   1.000
_cell.length_c   1.000
_cell.angle_alpha   90.00
_cell.angle_beta   90.00
_cell.angle_gamma   90.00
#
_symmetry.space_group_name_H-M   'P 1'
#
loop_
_entity.id
_entity.type
_entity.pdbx_description
1 polymer ?
#
loop_
_entity_poly.entity_id
_entity_poly.type
_entity_poly.pdbx_seq_one_letter_code
_entity_poly.pdbx_strand_id
1 'polypeptide(L)'
;MLFGLSWKIWINFWGFNLIWALSIFSGNEAMLWVLLLLVLHFLIITKPLVELLVVLATALLGYSIDCLLTLLGVFKFEQVQGITPIWLILLWVGFCSTLRHSLNFFSQKYLTASFAGAIAGSFTYLSAAHFGAVELLLSPVINVVVLASVWAALFPALLWLSDKSSYPDLAKNSEGVLTNDVSGKGDSYGFYSFYSGLQC
;
A
#
# COMPACT_ATOMS: atom_id res chain seq x y z
N MET A 1 1.96 -7.30 -25.69
CA MET A 1 1.27 -7.77 -24.46
C MET A 1 1.14 -6.64 -23.43
N LEU A 2 0.51 -5.50 -23.77
CA LEU A 2 0.35 -4.35 -22.86
C LEU A 2 -1.10 -4.13 -22.38
N PHE A 3 -2.08 -4.81 -22.98
CA PHE A 3 -3.49 -4.57 -22.72
C PHE A 3 -4.02 -5.20 -21.41
N GLY A 4 -3.33 -6.20 -20.85
CA GLY A 4 -3.75 -6.85 -19.59
C GLY A 4 -3.30 -6.14 -18.30
N LEU A 5 -2.24 -5.32 -18.36
CA LEU A 5 -1.70 -4.62 -17.18
C LEU A 5 -2.38 -3.26 -16.95
N SER A 6 -2.80 -2.60 -18.04
CA SER A 6 -3.37 -1.24 -18.02
C SER A 6 -4.59 -1.13 -17.11
N TRP A 7 -5.59 -2.01 -17.25
CA TRP A 7 -6.86 -1.88 -16.54
C TRP A 7 -6.71 -2.00 -15.01
N LYS A 8 -5.79 -2.85 -14.51
CA LYS A 8 -5.52 -3.00 -13.06
C LYS A 8 -4.91 -1.72 -12.46
N ILE A 9 -4.01 -1.08 -13.20
CA ILE A 9 -3.41 0.20 -12.78
C ILE A 9 -4.49 1.28 -12.68
N TRP A 10 -5.39 1.35 -13.67
CA TRP A 10 -6.51 2.30 -13.66
C TRP A 10 -7.50 2.03 -12.54
N ILE A 11 -7.86 0.77 -12.26
CA ILE A 11 -8.73 0.42 -11.13
C ILE A 11 -8.12 0.84 -9.80
N ASN A 12 -6.83 0.59 -9.60
CA ASN A 12 -6.15 0.99 -8.38
C ASN A 12 -6.03 2.51 -8.27
N PHE A 13 -5.75 3.19 -9.39
CA PHE A 13 -5.69 4.64 -9.43
C PHE A 13 -7.04 5.27 -9.05
N TRP A 14 -8.11 4.88 -9.74
CA TRP A 14 -9.46 5.41 -9.46
C TRP A 14 -9.99 4.96 -8.11
N GLY A 15 -9.76 3.71 -7.72
CA GLY A 15 -10.15 3.16 -6.42
C GLY A 15 -9.47 3.89 -5.26
N PHE A 16 -8.17 4.15 -5.36
CA PHE A 16 -7.46 4.92 -4.34
C PHE A 16 -7.94 6.37 -4.27
N ASN A 17 -8.12 7.04 -5.41
CA ASN A 17 -8.65 8.40 -5.43
C ASN A 17 -10.08 8.47 -4.85
N LEU A 18 -10.91 7.44 -5.07
CA LEU A 18 -12.24 7.34 -4.48
C LEU A 18 -12.18 7.13 -2.97
N ILE A 19 -11.32 6.20 -2.49
CA ILE A 19 -11.10 5.99 -1.06
C ILE A 19 -10.62 7.28 -0.40
N TRP A 20 -9.63 7.95 -1.00
CA TRP A 20 -9.10 9.21 -0.52
C TRP A 20 -10.19 10.28 -0.43
N ALA A 21 -10.97 10.48 -1.50
CA ALA A 21 -12.05 11.46 -1.51
C ALA A 21 -13.11 11.16 -0.44
N LEU A 22 -13.57 9.91 -0.34
CA LEU A 22 -14.55 9.50 0.67
C LEU A 22 -14.04 9.75 2.09
N SER A 23 -12.78 9.39 2.37
CA SER A 23 -12.16 9.61 3.67
C SER A 23 -12.03 11.09 4.02
N ILE A 24 -11.62 11.95 3.08
CA ILE A 24 -11.44 13.38 3.31
C ILE A 24 -12.78 14.12 3.48
N PHE A 25 -13.79 13.81 2.66
CA PHE A 25 -15.07 14.53 2.70
C PHE A 25 -16.05 13.99 3.74
N SER A 26 -15.95 12.72 4.12
CA SER A 26 -16.95 12.07 4.98
C SER A 26 -16.38 11.40 6.22
N GLY A 27 -15.04 11.36 6.38
CA GLY A 27 -14.38 10.87 7.59
C GLY A 27 -14.89 9.49 8.05
N ASN A 28 -15.40 9.43 9.28
CA ASN A 28 -15.91 8.19 9.88
C ASN A 28 -17.18 7.65 9.20
N GLU A 29 -18.03 8.52 8.63
CA GLU A 29 -19.29 8.10 7.99
C GLU A 29 -19.03 7.30 6.70
N ALA A 30 -17.89 7.54 6.04
CA ALA A 30 -17.48 6.80 4.86
C ALA A 30 -16.80 5.44 5.17
N MET A 31 -16.58 5.08 6.44
CA MET A 31 -15.80 3.89 6.79
C MET A 31 -16.36 2.61 6.17
N LEU A 32 -17.68 2.42 6.17
CA LEU A 32 -18.31 1.22 5.57
C LEU A 32 -18.10 1.17 4.06
N TRP A 33 -18.17 2.31 3.38
CA TRP A 33 -17.94 2.41 1.94
C TRP A 33 -16.48 2.16 1.58
N VAL A 34 -15.54 2.75 2.33
CA VAL A 34 -14.11 2.50 2.16
C VAL A 34 -13.78 1.03 2.41
N LEU A 35 -14.32 0.45 3.48
CA LEU A 35 -14.13 -0.97 3.78
C LEU A 35 -14.68 -1.87 2.66
N LEU A 36 -15.87 -1.56 2.14
CA LEU A 36 -16.46 -2.30 1.02
C LEU A 36 -15.56 -2.25 -0.23
N LEU A 37 -15.03 -1.07 -0.58
CA LEU A 37 -14.11 -0.91 -1.70
C LEU A 37 -12.82 -1.71 -1.51
N LEU A 38 -12.25 -1.71 -0.29
CA LEU A 38 -11.08 -2.50 0.05
C LEU A 38 -11.36 -4.00 -0.05
N VAL A 39 -12.49 -4.48 0.48
CA VAL A 39 -12.90 -5.88 0.39
C VAL A 39 -13.05 -6.30 -1.07
N LEU A 40 -13.75 -5.51 -1.89
CA LEU A 40 -13.89 -5.77 -3.32
C LEU A 40 -12.54 -5.84 -4.04
N HIS A 41 -11.61 -4.95 -3.71
CA HIS A 41 -10.25 -4.98 -4.25
C HIS A 41 -9.54 -6.30 -3.91
N PHE A 42 -9.58 -6.74 -2.64
CA PHE A 42 -8.94 -8.00 -2.23
C PHE A 42 -9.61 -9.25 -2.81
N LEU A 43 -10.91 -9.22 -3.11
CA LEU A 43 -11.61 -10.33 -3.77
C LEU A 43 -11.17 -10.53 -5.23
N ILE A 44 -10.68 -9.48 -5.89
CA ILE A 44 -10.21 -9.52 -7.28
C ILE A 44 -8.75 -10.03 -7.37
N ILE A 45 -8.04 -10.04 -6.24
CA ILE A 45 -6.63 -10.43 -6.17
C ILE A 45 -6.47 -11.95 -6.05
N THR A 46 -5.49 -12.50 -6.78
CA THR A 46 -5.22 -13.95 -6.83
C THR A 46 -4.58 -14.52 -5.56
N LYS A 47 -3.82 -13.74 -4.78
CA LYS A 47 -3.15 -14.17 -3.53
C LYS A 47 -3.44 -13.20 -2.36
N PRO A 48 -4.69 -13.12 -1.86
CA PRO A 48 -5.12 -12.05 -0.96
C PRO A 48 -4.44 -12.07 0.41
N LEU A 49 -4.13 -13.23 0.99
CA LEU A 49 -3.59 -13.31 2.36
C LEU A 49 -2.15 -12.79 2.50
N VAL A 50 -1.27 -13.19 1.58
CA VAL A 50 0.13 -12.69 1.57
C VAL A 50 0.17 -11.22 1.24
N GLU A 51 -0.74 -10.76 0.38
CA GLU A 51 -0.87 -9.35 0.05
C GLU A 51 -1.37 -8.54 1.25
N LEU A 52 -2.40 -9.03 1.94
CA LEU A 52 -2.97 -8.39 3.11
C LEU A 52 -1.95 -8.18 4.22
N LEU A 53 -1.09 -9.17 4.52
CA LEU A 53 -0.06 -9.03 5.56
C LEU A 53 0.92 -7.88 5.25
N VAL A 54 1.33 -7.75 3.99
CA VAL A 54 2.27 -6.70 3.56
C VAL A 54 1.59 -5.34 3.57
N VAL A 55 0.34 -5.28 3.10
CA VAL A 55 -0.47 -4.07 3.15
C VAL A 55 -0.67 -3.62 4.60
N LEU A 56 -1.00 -4.52 5.52
CA LEU A 56 -1.17 -4.19 6.93
C LEU A 56 0.13 -3.75 7.59
N ALA A 57 1.26 -4.41 7.30
CA ALA A 57 2.55 -4.03 7.86
C ALA A 57 3.00 -2.63 7.40
N THR A 58 2.84 -2.35 6.11
CA THR A 58 3.17 -1.04 5.53
C THR A 58 2.18 0.04 5.98
N ALA A 59 0.88 -0.26 6.05
CA ALA A 59 -0.14 0.66 6.55
C ALA A 59 0.10 1.01 8.02
N LEU A 60 0.47 0.03 8.85
CA LEU A 60 0.79 0.27 10.25
C LEU A 60 2.02 1.16 10.42
N LEU A 61 3.05 0.97 9.58
CA LEU A 61 4.22 1.84 9.58
C LEU A 61 3.84 3.29 9.24
N GLY A 62 3.09 3.50 8.16
CA GLY A 62 2.62 4.83 7.77
C GLY A 62 1.73 5.49 8.82
N TYR A 63 0.76 4.74 9.33
CA TYR A 63 -0.14 5.20 10.38
C TYR A 63 0.61 5.57 11.67
N SER A 64 1.66 4.82 12.04
CA SER A 64 2.48 5.13 13.21
C SER A 64 3.22 6.47 13.06
N ILE A 65 3.65 6.82 11.84
CA ILE A 65 4.24 8.12 11.55
C ILE A 65 3.20 9.24 11.69
N ASP A 66 1.98 9.03 11.21
CA ASP A 66 0.89 10.00 11.40
C ASP A 66 0.54 10.19 12.88
N CYS A 67 0.46 9.11 13.65
CA CYS A 67 0.31 9.17 15.11
C CYS A 67 1.43 10.01 15.74
N LEU A 68 2.67 9.77 15.34
CA LEU A 68 3.83 10.52 15.86
C LEU A 68 3.72 12.01 15.50
N LEU A 69 3.34 12.35 14.28
CA LEU A 69 3.12 13.74 13.85
C LEU A 69 1.98 14.40 14.61
N THR A 70 0.91 13.68 14.94
CA THR A 70 -0.16 14.16 15.81
C THR A 70 0.34 14.39 17.25
N LEU A 71 1.10 13.47 17.81
CA LEU A 71 1.67 13.60 19.16
C LEU A 71 2.67 14.75 19.27
N LEU A 72 3.46 15.00 18.22
CA LEU A 72 4.37 16.13 18.12
C LEU A 72 3.66 17.47 17.86
N GLY A 73 2.33 17.46 17.70
CA GLY A 73 1.53 18.65 17.45
C GLY A 73 1.70 19.21 16.04
N VAL A 74 2.13 18.40 15.06
CA VAL A 74 2.14 18.80 13.65
C VAL A 74 0.73 18.72 13.07
N PHE A 75 0.01 17.64 13.41
CA PHE A 75 -1.36 17.41 12.97
C PHE A 75 -2.35 17.52 14.14
N LYS A 76 -3.53 18.04 13.84
CA LYS A 76 -4.69 17.96 14.72
C LYS A 76 -5.92 17.52 13.93
N PHE A 77 -6.58 16.48 14.42
CA PHE A 77 -7.81 15.95 13.83
C PHE A 77 -8.98 16.37 14.72
N GLU A 78 -10.07 16.86 14.12
CA GLU A 78 -11.22 17.37 14.88
C GLU A 78 -11.95 16.26 15.64
N GLN A 79 -12.01 15.05 15.09
CA GLN A 79 -12.85 13.99 15.64
C GLN A 79 -12.32 13.37 16.93
N VAL A 80 -10.99 13.40 17.17
CA VAL A 80 -10.39 12.80 18.38
C VAL A 80 -9.16 13.60 18.81
N GLN A 81 -9.15 14.13 20.04
CA GLN A 81 -8.00 14.87 20.57
C GLN A 81 -6.84 13.91 20.87
N GLY A 82 -5.69 14.13 20.21
CA GLY A 82 -4.45 13.41 20.45
C GLY A 82 -4.39 11.98 19.88
N ILE A 83 -5.44 11.53 19.17
CA ILE A 83 -5.47 10.22 18.50
C ILE A 83 -5.87 10.43 17.05
N THR A 84 -5.18 9.77 16.14
CA THR A 84 -5.55 9.74 14.72
C THR A 84 -6.86 8.98 14.51
N PRO A 85 -7.75 9.44 13.61
CA PRO A 85 -9.05 8.82 13.42
C PRO A 85 -8.94 7.46 12.71
N ILE A 86 -9.91 6.56 12.96
CA ILE A 86 -9.88 5.19 12.43
C ILE A 86 -9.97 5.17 10.90
N TRP A 87 -10.67 6.13 10.29
CA TRP A 87 -10.75 6.25 8.83
C TRP A 87 -9.36 6.43 8.18
N LEU A 88 -8.39 6.99 8.91
CA LEU A 88 -7.02 7.18 8.42
C LEU A 88 -6.29 5.84 8.24
N ILE A 89 -6.54 4.85 9.12
CA ILE A 89 -6.00 3.49 8.96
C ILE A 89 -6.51 2.87 7.65
N LEU A 90 -7.81 3.01 7.37
CA LEU A 90 -8.40 2.46 6.13
C LEU A 90 -7.84 3.14 4.89
N LEU A 91 -7.60 4.45 4.94
CA LEU A 91 -6.92 5.19 3.87
C LEU A 91 -5.49 4.67 3.68
N TRP A 92 -4.74 4.43 4.76
CA TRP A 92 -3.40 3.82 4.70
C TRP A 92 -3.43 2.42 4.10
N VAL A 93 -4.40 1.58 4.46
CA VAL A 93 -4.58 0.25 3.86
C VAL A 93 -4.83 0.36 2.35
N GLY A 94 -5.68 1.29 1.92
CA GLY A 94 -5.94 1.56 0.51
C GLY A 94 -4.73 2.10 -0.24
N PHE A 95 -3.94 2.97 0.38
CA PHE A 95 -2.68 3.44 -0.20
C PHE A 95 -1.69 2.29 -0.36
N CYS A 96 -1.49 1.50 0.69
CA CYS A 96 -0.53 0.42 0.72
C CYS A 96 -0.88 -0.73 -0.23
N SER A 97 -2.16 -0.95 -0.54
CA SER A 97 -2.55 -1.92 -1.59
C SER A 97 -2.10 -1.49 -2.98
N THR A 98 -1.95 -0.18 -3.24
CA THR A 98 -1.43 0.30 -4.54
C THR A 98 0.08 0.10 -4.71
N LEU A 99 0.83 -0.13 -3.63
CA LEU A 99 2.30 -0.19 -3.65
C LEU A 99 2.83 -1.29 -4.57
N ARG A 100 2.23 -2.48 -4.51
CA ARG A 100 2.68 -3.68 -5.27
C ARG A 100 2.21 -3.72 -6.72
N HIS A 101 1.17 -2.96 -7.06
CA HIS A 101 0.56 -2.99 -8.38
C HIS A 101 0.93 -1.76 -9.20
N SER A 102 0.45 -0.60 -8.78
CA SER A 102 0.59 0.64 -9.55
C SER A 102 1.92 1.34 -9.29
N LEU A 103 2.48 1.20 -8.09
CA LEU A 103 3.71 1.89 -7.68
C LEU A 103 4.95 0.98 -7.73
N ASN A 104 4.81 -0.27 -8.17
CA ASN A 104 5.93 -1.18 -8.41
C ASN A 104 6.91 -0.64 -9.48
N PHE A 105 6.47 0.32 -10.30
CA PHE A 105 7.35 1.05 -11.23
C PHE A 105 8.52 1.76 -10.51
N PHE A 106 8.33 2.15 -9.24
CA PHE A 106 9.35 2.76 -8.39
C PHE A 106 10.20 1.74 -7.63
N SER A 107 9.88 0.44 -7.73
CA SER A 107 10.70 -0.62 -7.13
C SER A 107 12.13 -0.53 -7.65
N GLN A 108 13.10 -0.70 -6.76
CA GLN A 108 14.55 -0.54 -7.01
C GLN A 108 15.01 0.89 -7.40
N LYS A 109 14.10 1.88 -7.50
CA LYS A 109 14.42 3.29 -7.82
C LYS A 109 14.15 4.22 -6.63
N TYR A 110 14.74 3.90 -5.47
CA TYR A 110 14.45 4.56 -4.20
C TYR A 110 14.68 6.08 -4.21
N LEU A 111 15.63 6.59 -4.99
CA LEU A 111 15.84 8.04 -5.13
C LEU A 111 14.66 8.73 -5.83
N THR A 112 14.22 8.18 -6.96
CA THR A 112 13.04 8.70 -7.68
C THR A 112 11.79 8.57 -6.83
N ALA A 113 11.66 7.46 -6.09
CA ALA A 113 10.60 7.28 -5.12
C ALA A 113 10.65 8.39 -4.05
N SER A 114 11.82 8.69 -3.47
CA SER A 114 11.96 9.74 -2.45
C SER A 114 11.43 11.09 -2.95
N PHE A 115 11.82 11.51 -4.16
CA PHE A 115 11.31 12.76 -4.75
C PHE A 115 9.80 12.71 -5.04
N ALA A 116 9.32 11.60 -5.60
CA ALA A 116 7.90 11.43 -5.88
C ALA A 116 7.06 11.45 -4.59
N GLY A 117 7.52 10.76 -3.54
CA GLY A 117 6.91 10.73 -2.22
C GLY A 117 6.90 12.11 -1.58
N ALA A 118 8.03 12.83 -1.58
CA ALA A 118 8.12 14.17 -1.04
C ALA A 118 7.09 15.12 -1.66
N ILE A 119 6.89 15.06 -2.98
CA ILE A 119 5.93 15.92 -3.69
C ILE A 119 4.50 15.43 -3.48
N ALA A 120 4.21 14.17 -3.84
CA ALA A 120 2.86 13.63 -3.82
C ALA A 120 2.29 13.48 -2.41
N GLY A 121 3.12 13.01 -1.47
CA GLY A 121 2.77 12.88 -0.06
C GLY A 121 2.47 14.24 0.56
N SER A 122 3.36 15.22 0.43
CA SER A 122 3.11 16.57 0.95
C SER A 122 1.85 17.18 0.33
N PHE A 123 1.67 17.06 -0.98
CA PHE A 123 0.50 17.57 -1.66
C PHE A 123 -0.80 16.96 -1.11
N THR A 124 -0.82 15.65 -0.85
CA THR A 124 -2.01 14.97 -0.31
C THR A 124 -2.42 15.51 1.07
N TYR A 125 -1.46 15.76 1.97
CA TYR A 125 -1.76 16.32 3.29
C TYR A 125 -2.13 17.80 3.22
N LEU A 126 -1.50 18.57 2.33
CA LEU A 126 -1.89 19.96 2.11
C LEU A 126 -3.30 20.07 1.53
N SER A 127 -3.69 19.19 0.61
CA SER A 127 -5.07 19.10 0.11
C SER A 127 -6.04 18.67 1.21
N ALA A 128 -5.69 17.65 1.99
CA ALA A 128 -6.50 17.23 3.14
C ALA A 128 -6.73 18.38 4.13
N ALA A 129 -5.69 19.18 4.39
CA ALA A 129 -5.79 20.35 5.24
C ALA A 129 -6.63 21.47 4.64
N HIS A 130 -6.52 21.69 3.32
CA HIS A 130 -7.36 22.64 2.60
C HIS A 130 -8.85 22.29 2.68
N PHE A 131 -9.19 20.99 2.68
CA PHE A 131 -10.57 20.51 2.82
C PHE A 131 -11.02 20.35 4.28
N GLY A 132 -10.19 20.71 5.27
CA GLY A 132 -10.56 20.64 6.68
C GLY A 132 -10.53 19.23 7.31
N ALA A 133 -9.99 18.24 6.62
CA ALA A 133 -9.87 16.88 7.17
C ALA A 133 -8.75 16.74 8.22
N VAL A 134 -7.75 17.62 8.17
CA VAL A 134 -6.64 17.69 9.13
C VAL A 134 -6.19 19.14 9.31
N GLU A 135 -6.00 19.59 10.53
CA GLU A 135 -5.39 20.89 10.82
C GLU A 135 -3.87 20.76 10.93
N LEU A 136 -3.14 21.62 10.21
CA LEU A 136 -1.68 21.71 10.31
C LEU A 136 -1.30 22.87 11.22
N LEU A 137 -0.69 22.58 12.38
CA LEU A 137 -0.51 23.58 13.44
C LEU A 137 0.76 24.44 13.30
N LEU A 138 1.72 24.00 12.48
CA LEU A 138 2.95 24.77 12.25
C LEU A 138 2.74 25.85 11.18
N SER A 139 3.75 26.69 10.94
CA SER A 139 3.71 27.63 9.83
C SER A 139 3.67 26.90 8.47
N PRO A 140 3.06 27.49 7.42
CA PRO A 140 2.89 26.83 6.12
C PRO A 140 4.20 26.28 5.54
N VAL A 141 5.28 27.06 5.59
CA VAL A 141 6.60 26.65 5.07
C VAL A 141 7.16 25.48 5.88
N ILE A 142 7.05 25.51 7.20
CA ILE A 142 7.55 24.43 8.07
C ILE A 142 6.75 23.15 7.82
N ASN A 143 5.42 23.22 7.69
CA ASN A 143 4.60 22.06 7.37
C ASN A 143 5.04 21.40 6.06
N VAL A 144 5.23 22.19 4.99
CA VAL A 144 5.69 21.68 3.69
C VAL A 144 7.05 20.99 3.82
N VAL A 145 8.01 21.61 4.52
CA VAL A 145 9.36 21.05 4.69
C VAL A 145 9.33 19.76 5.51
N VAL A 146 8.56 19.74 6.61
CA VAL A 146 8.40 18.55 7.46
C VAL A 146 7.73 17.43 6.67
N LEU A 147 6.61 17.68 6.01
CA LEU A 147 5.89 16.71 5.20
C LEU A 147 6.76 16.15 4.08
N ALA A 148 7.47 17.02 3.36
CA ALA A 148 8.35 16.61 2.27
C ALA A 148 9.48 15.73 2.77
N SER A 149 10.08 16.09 3.91
CA SER A 149 11.17 15.31 4.52
C SER A 149 10.70 13.95 5.02
N VAL A 150 9.55 13.92 5.69
CA VAL A 150 8.93 12.67 6.19
C VAL A 150 8.59 11.76 5.03
N TRP A 151 7.88 12.26 4.01
CA TRP A 151 7.47 11.46 2.86
C TRP A 151 8.62 11.07 1.94
N ALA A 152 9.69 11.87 1.86
CA ALA A 152 10.91 11.51 1.14
C ALA A 152 11.55 10.25 1.72
N ALA A 153 11.51 10.06 3.04
CA ALA A 153 12.04 8.86 3.70
C ALA A 153 11.01 7.72 3.79
N LEU A 154 9.75 8.06 4.07
CA LEU A 154 8.69 7.08 4.31
C LEU A 154 8.34 6.30 3.04
N PHE A 155 8.17 6.97 1.91
CA PHE A 155 7.77 6.31 0.68
C PHE A 155 8.75 5.23 0.18
N PRO A 156 10.07 5.48 0.06
CA PRO A 156 11.02 4.42 -0.29
C PRO A 156 11.09 3.32 0.78
N ALA A 157 10.89 3.63 2.07
CA ALA A 157 10.85 2.62 3.12
C ALA A 157 9.63 1.68 2.97
N LEU A 158 8.46 2.22 2.63
CA LEU A 158 7.25 1.44 2.34
C LEU A 158 7.45 0.54 1.12
N LEU A 159 8.05 1.07 0.04
CA LEU A 159 8.40 0.27 -1.15
C LEU A 159 9.38 -0.85 -0.82
N TRP A 160 10.43 -0.56 -0.06
CA TRP A 160 11.42 -1.57 0.35
C TRP A 160 10.80 -2.72 1.17
N LEU A 161 9.90 -2.39 2.11
CA LEU A 161 9.20 -3.39 2.93
C LEU A 161 8.24 -4.25 2.08
N SER A 162 7.59 -3.61 1.10
CA SER A 162 6.71 -4.26 0.14
C SER A 162 7.46 -5.19 -0.82
N ASP A 163 8.63 -4.77 -1.30
CA ASP A 163 9.51 -5.52 -2.19
C ASP A 163 10.07 -6.77 -1.51
N LYS A 164 10.61 -6.65 -0.29
CA LYS A 164 11.19 -7.77 0.46
C LYS A 164 10.19 -8.91 0.69
N SER A 165 8.94 -8.55 0.92
CA SER A 165 7.89 -9.52 1.22
C SER A 165 7.35 -10.22 -0.03
N SER A 166 7.80 -9.83 -1.24
CA SER A 166 7.43 -10.47 -2.51
C SER A 166 8.30 -11.69 -2.86
N TYR A 167 9.29 -12.04 -2.03
CA TYR A 167 10.22 -13.14 -2.25
C TYR A 167 10.11 -14.30 -1.22
N PRO A 168 9.03 -15.11 -1.23
CA PRO A 168 9.11 -16.49 -0.72
C PRO A 168 9.13 -17.56 -1.83
N ASP A 169 8.63 -17.24 -3.02
CA ASP A 169 8.34 -18.26 -4.05
C ASP A 169 9.54 -18.63 -4.93
N LEU A 170 10.57 -17.78 -5.02
CA LEU A 170 11.77 -18.08 -5.83
C LEU A 170 12.82 -18.92 -5.08
N ALA A 171 12.88 -18.82 -3.75
CA ALA A 171 13.83 -19.59 -2.94
C ALA A 171 13.41 -21.07 -2.81
N LYS A 172 12.10 -21.36 -2.75
CA LYS A 172 11.60 -22.74 -2.73
C LYS A 172 11.74 -23.45 -4.07
N ASN A 173 11.66 -22.73 -5.20
CA ASN A 173 11.85 -23.33 -6.51
C ASN A 173 13.32 -23.58 -6.85
N SER A 174 14.27 -22.77 -6.35
CA SER A 174 15.69 -23.07 -6.51
C SER A 174 16.14 -24.24 -5.65
N GLU A 175 15.61 -24.40 -4.43
CA GLU A 175 15.91 -25.56 -3.59
C GLU A 175 15.27 -26.84 -4.17
N GLY A 176 14.03 -26.77 -4.67
CA GLY A 176 13.36 -27.90 -5.33
C GLY A 176 14.01 -28.32 -6.66
N VAL A 177 14.56 -27.38 -7.43
CA VAL A 177 15.29 -27.69 -8.67
C VAL A 177 16.67 -28.29 -8.37
N LEU A 178 17.40 -27.78 -7.37
CA LEU A 178 18.70 -28.34 -6.99
C LEU A 178 18.59 -29.71 -6.30
N THR A 179 17.45 -30.05 -5.70
CA THR A 179 17.22 -31.41 -5.17
C THR A 179 16.77 -32.42 -6.24
N ASN A 180 16.17 -31.94 -7.35
CA ASN A 180 15.64 -32.82 -8.39
C ASN A 180 16.69 -33.22 -9.44
N ASP A 181 17.82 -32.53 -9.53
CA ASP A 181 18.89 -32.85 -10.50
C ASP A 181 19.93 -33.87 -10.00
N VAL A 182 19.85 -34.33 -8.74
CA VAL A 182 20.84 -35.27 -8.17
C VAL A 182 20.37 -36.73 -8.13
N SER A 183 19.10 -37.03 -8.43
CA SER A 183 18.58 -38.41 -8.36
C SER A 183 17.93 -38.89 -9.67
N GLY A 184 18.68 -38.84 -10.76
CA GLY A 184 18.35 -39.57 -11.98
C GLY A 184 18.61 -41.07 -11.82
N LYS A 185 17.63 -41.83 -11.31
CA LYS A 185 17.45 -43.27 -11.62
C LYS A 185 16.12 -43.81 -11.06
N GLY A 186 15.28 -44.32 -11.96
CA GLY A 186 14.32 -45.40 -11.68
C GLY A 186 12.88 -44.99 -11.44
N ASP A 187 12.09 -45.10 -12.51
CA ASP A 187 10.74 -45.67 -12.59
C ASP A 187 9.58 -45.18 -11.70
N SER A 188 8.42 -45.06 -12.38
CA SER A 188 7.05 -45.37 -11.92
C SER A 188 6.09 -44.18 -11.70
N TYR A 189 5.14 -44.11 -12.64
CA TYR A 189 3.75 -43.67 -12.56
C TYR A 189 3.22 -43.03 -11.27
N GLY A 190 2.63 -41.84 -11.46
CA GLY A 190 1.35 -41.46 -10.86
C GLY A 190 1.43 -40.77 -9.51
N PHE A 191 1.15 -39.47 -9.47
CA PHE A 191 0.00 -38.90 -8.75
C PHE A 191 0.02 -37.36 -8.82
N TYR A 192 -1.18 -36.78 -8.87
CA TYR A 192 -1.51 -35.34 -8.78
C TYR A 192 -1.40 -34.50 -10.07
N SER A 193 -2.19 -34.93 -11.06
CA SER A 193 -3.13 -34.01 -11.71
C SER A 193 -4.15 -33.53 -10.68
N PHE A 194 -4.07 -32.26 -10.25
CA PHE A 194 -5.21 -31.53 -9.71
C PHE A 194 -4.86 -30.02 -9.73
N TYR A 195 -5.76 -29.20 -10.28
CA TYR A 195 -5.65 -27.74 -10.50
C TYR A 195 -5.00 -27.26 -11.81
N SER A 196 -5.44 -27.82 -12.93
CA SER A 196 -5.49 -27.11 -14.22
C SER A 196 -6.90 -27.23 -14.79
N GLY A 197 -7.78 -26.30 -14.42
CA GLY A 197 -9.14 -26.28 -14.95
C GLY A 197 -10.04 -25.33 -14.20
N LEU A 198 -9.98 -24.04 -14.54
CA LEU A 198 -11.11 -23.08 -14.57
C LEU A 198 -10.55 -21.67 -14.86
N GLN A 199 -10.17 -21.47 -16.12
CA GLN A 199 -10.20 -20.18 -16.79
C GLN A 199 -10.98 -20.39 -18.08
N CYS A 200 -12.28 -20.08 -18.03
CA CYS A 200 -13.06 -19.51 -19.12
C CYS A 200 -13.67 -18.22 -18.58
#